data_AF-A0A9E2V0T5-F1
#
_entry.id   AF-A0A9E2V0T5-F1
#
_cell.length_a   1.000
_cell.length_b   1.000
_cell.length_c   1.000
_cell.angle_alpha   90.00
_cell.angle_beta   90.00
_cell.angle_gamma   90.00
#
_symmetry.space_group_name_H-M   'P 1'
#
loop_
_entity.id
_entity.type
_entity.pdbx_description
1 polymer ?
#
loop_
_entity_poly.entity_id
_entity_poly.type
_entity_poly.pdbx_seq_one_letter_code
_entity_poly.pdbx_strand_id
1 'polypeptide(L)'
;MVRDQGKEGTCTGHAIVGVAELLYWRKLGSPPDLSERRAYEKAKHYDEWEGTDYEGSSIRGTVKAWEKEGISPEEYWPYKDKTPGKPKPDADKKAKEYPIAKYERCQGIDNIKHAIHYRGCVIAGITVHDGWYDGKEIIPYKPENTPHGGHAIAFVGYDDDREIFWIKNSWGKDWGRDGFAGITYKDALVNIQDAWMVSIPD
;
A
#
# COMPACT_ATOMS: atom_id res chain seq x y z
N MET A 1 -3.56 -9.90 -5.67
CA MET A 1 -4.96 -10.18 -5.23
C MET A 1 -5.41 -9.15 -4.20
N VAL A 2 -6.70 -9.02 -3.88
CA VAL A 2 -7.15 -8.24 -2.70
C VAL A 2 -6.94 -9.08 -1.44
N ARG A 3 -6.36 -8.48 -0.40
CA ARG A 3 -6.02 -9.13 0.87
C ARG A 3 -6.75 -8.45 2.03
N ASP A 4 -6.69 -9.07 3.21
CA ASP A 4 -7.32 -8.59 4.42
C ASP A 4 -6.29 -8.52 5.56
N GLN A 5 -6.02 -7.30 6.02
CA GLN A 5 -5.09 -7.07 7.13
C GLN A 5 -5.67 -7.48 8.49
N GLY A 6 -6.98 -7.72 8.59
CA GLY A 6 -7.64 -8.00 9.85
C GLY A 6 -7.63 -6.79 10.78
N LYS A 7 -7.23 -7.00 12.04
CA LYS A 7 -7.32 -6.00 13.12
C LYS A 7 -5.96 -5.47 13.56
N GLU A 8 -4.92 -5.68 12.77
CA GLU A 8 -3.58 -5.17 13.00
C GLU A 8 -3.26 -4.02 12.03
N GLY A 9 -2.56 -3.00 12.51
CA GLY A 9 -2.10 -1.84 11.75
C GLY A 9 -1.01 -2.13 10.72
N THR A 10 -1.15 -3.19 9.92
CA THR A 10 -0.18 -3.61 8.89
C THR A 10 -0.51 -3.09 7.49
N CYS A 11 -1.35 -2.05 7.39
CA CYS A 11 -1.83 -1.50 6.13
C CYS A 11 -0.68 -1.10 5.19
N THR A 12 0.43 -0.58 5.71
CA THR A 12 1.60 -0.22 4.89
C THR A 12 2.21 -1.42 4.17
N GLY A 13 2.33 -2.57 4.87
CA GLY A 13 2.79 -3.83 4.31
C GLY A 13 1.86 -4.31 3.19
N HIS A 14 0.55 -4.24 3.42
CA HIS A 14 -0.45 -4.62 2.41
C HIS A 14 -0.45 -3.70 1.18
N ALA A 15 -0.37 -2.39 1.40
CA ALA A 15 -0.35 -1.41 0.32
C ALA A 15 0.89 -1.59 -0.55
N ILE A 16 2.08 -1.75 0.05
CA ILE A 16 3.31 -1.91 -0.73
C ILE A 16 3.39 -3.24 -1.44
N VAL A 17 2.92 -4.34 -0.83
CA VAL A 17 2.83 -5.62 -1.53
C VAL A 17 1.86 -5.52 -2.69
N GLY A 18 0.72 -4.84 -2.52
CA GLY A 18 -0.21 -4.59 -3.62
C GLY A 18 0.42 -3.86 -4.80
N VAL A 19 1.27 -2.87 -4.54
CA VAL A 19 2.07 -2.18 -5.56
C VAL A 19 3.12 -3.11 -6.17
N ALA A 20 3.86 -3.86 -5.35
CA ALA A 20 4.91 -4.78 -5.79
C ALA A 20 4.37 -5.87 -6.72
N GLU A 21 3.28 -6.54 -6.31
CA GLU A 21 2.61 -7.55 -7.13
C GLU A 21 2.18 -7.00 -8.48
N LEU A 22 1.63 -5.77 -8.53
CA LEU A 22 1.18 -5.15 -9.77
C LEU A 22 2.37 -4.84 -10.70
N LEU A 23 3.45 -4.27 -10.17
CA LEU A 23 4.65 -3.97 -10.95
C LEU A 23 5.30 -5.26 -11.48
N TYR A 24 5.45 -6.28 -10.64
CA TYR A 24 6.03 -7.56 -11.05
C TYR A 24 5.12 -8.36 -11.96
N TRP A 25 3.79 -8.25 -11.83
CA TRP A 25 2.86 -8.89 -12.76
C TRP A 25 3.10 -8.41 -14.19
N ARG A 26 3.25 -7.10 -14.40
CA ARG A 26 3.53 -6.53 -15.73
C ARG A 26 4.85 -7.04 -16.32
N LYS A 27 5.84 -7.34 -15.47
CA LYS A 27 7.15 -7.87 -15.88
C LYS A 27 7.15 -9.38 -16.12
N LEU A 28 6.46 -10.15 -15.28
CA LEU A 28 6.54 -11.62 -15.23
C LEU A 28 5.38 -12.32 -15.95
N GLY A 29 4.30 -11.61 -16.30
CA GLY A 29 3.08 -12.18 -16.88
C GLY A 29 2.10 -12.77 -15.85
N SER A 30 2.55 -13.03 -14.63
CA SER A 30 1.72 -13.40 -13.47
C SER A 30 2.20 -12.68 -12.21
N PRO A 31 1.30 -12.28 -11.28
CA PRO A 31 1.72 -11.65 -10.04
C PRO A 31 2.42 -12.68 -9.14
N PRO A 32 3.59 -12.34 -8.56
CA PRO A 32 4.15 -13.14 -7.48
C PRO A 32 3.27 -13.03 -6.24
N ASP A 33 3.31 -14.04 -5.36
CA ASP A 33 2.68 -13.99 -4.05
C ASP A 33 3.71 -13.53 -3.02
N LEU A 34 3.66 -12.25 -2.63
CA LEU A 34 4.66 -11.58 -1.79
C LEU A 34 4.18 -11.39 -0.35
N SER A 35 5.12 -11.25 0.59
CA SER A 35 4.84 -11.22 2.03
C SER A 35 4.54 -9.83 2.60
N GLU A 36 3.30 -9.59 3.03
CA GLU A 36 2.96 -8.36 3.78
C GLU A 36 3.63 -8.32 5.13
N ARG A 37 3.74 -9.49 5.78
CA ARG A 37 4.35 -9.57 7.10
C ARG A 37 5.80 -9.10 7.01
N ARG A 38 6.58 -9.59 6.05
CA ARG A 38 7.95 -9.10 5.84
C ARG A 38 7.94 -7.61 5.54
N ALA A 39 7.11 -7.16 4.59
CA ALA A 39 7.08 -5.76 4.18
C ALA A 39 6.82 -4.82 5.37
N TYR A 40 5.84 -5.16 6.22
CA TYR A 40 5.50 -4.41 7.43
C TYR A 40 6.59 -4.49 8.51
N GLU A 41 7.05 -5.68 8.89
CA GLU A 41 8.04 -5.82 9.97
C GLU A 41 9.36 -5.16 9.62
N LYS A 42 9.79 -5.25 8.34
CA LYS A 42 10.99 -4.55 7.88
C LYS A 42 10.78 -3.04 7.85
N ALA A 43 9.61 -2.53 7.44
CA ALA A 43 9.32 -1.10 7.37
C ALA A 43 9.60 -0.37 8.69
N LYS A 44 9.19 -0.95 9.84
CA LYS A 44 9.42 -0.36 11.17
C LYS A 44 10.89 -0.08 11.49
N HIS A 45 11.82 -0.90 10.99
CA HIS A 45 13.26 -0.68 11.19
C HIS A 45 13.83 0.50 10.37
N TYR A 46 13.05 1.02 9.42
CA TYR A 46 13.44 2.09 8.51
C TYR A 46 12.61 3.36 8.69
N ASP A 47 11.67 3.36 9.64
CA ASP A 47 10.93 4.54 10.05
C ASP A 47 11.85 5.58 10.73
N GLU A 48 11.38 6.82 10.72
CA GLU A 48 12.07 7.95 11.36
C GLU A 48 11.67 8.12 12.84
N TRP A 49 10.87 7.19 13.36
CA TRP A 49 10.44 7.14 14.75
C TRP A 49 11.42 6.31 15.58
N GLU A 50 11.56 6.65 16.86
CA GLU A 50 12.46 5.91 17.76
C GLU A 50 11.87 4.54 18.11
N GLY A 51 12.69 3.48 17.95
CA GLY A 51 12.29 2.11 18.26
C GLY A 51 11.38 1.47 17.20
N THR A 52 10.78 0.34 17.57
CA THR A 52 9.82 -0.42 16.72
C THR A 52 8.62 -0.94 17.50
N ASP A 53 8.47 -0.50 18.75
CA ASP A 53 7.41 -0.90 19.68
C ASP A 53 6.19 0.04 19.54
N TYR A 54 5.68 0.13 18.32
CA TYR A 54 4.46 0.86 17.97
C TYR A 54 3.66 0.06 16.92
N GLU A 55 2.39 0.42 16.79
CA GLU A 55 1.52 -0.10 15.74
C GLU A 55 1.54 0.83 14.52
N GLY A 56 1.59 0.25 13.33
CA GLY A 56 1.74 1.01 12.09
C GLY A 56 3.19 1.18 11.65
N SER A 57 3.37 1.85 10.52
CA SER A 57 4.66 2.26 9.96
C SER A 57 4.40 3.40 8.97
N SER A 58 5.43 4.14 8.56
CA SER A 58 5.28 5.17 7.52
C SER A 58 5.41 4.60 6.10
N ILE A 59 4.82 5.27 5.12
CA ILE A 59 5.01 4.93 3.70
C ILE A 59 6.49 5.03 3.32
N ARG A 60 7.19 6.04 3.85
CA ARG A 60 8.62 6.24 3.63
C ARG A 60 9.47 5.08 4.18
N GLY A 61 9.22 4.65 5.41
CA GLY A 61 9.88 3.49 6.01
C GLY A 61 9.65 2.24 5.18
N THR A 62 8.44 2.09 4.64
CA THR A 62 8.05 0.97 3.79
C THR A 62 8.81 0.93 2.45
N VAL A 63 8.85 2.03 1.69
CA VAL A 63 9.59 2.07 0.41
C VAL A 63 11.11 1.94 0.63
N LYS A 64 11.63 2.49 1.72
CA LYS A 64 13.05 2.38 2.10
C LYS A 64 13.42 0.95 2.49
N ALA A 65 12.58 0.27 3.27
CA ALA A 65 12.77 -1.14 3.61
C ALA A 65 12.77 -2.00 2.35
N TRP A 66 11.85 -1.79 1.41
CA TRP A 66 11.84 -2.54 0.17
C TRP A 66 13.08 -2.27 -0.70
N GLU A 67 13.55 -1.02 -0.79
CA GLU A 67 14.82 -0.70 -1.48
C GLU A 67 16.03 -1.44 -0.85
N LYS A 68 16.12 -1.48 0.49
CA LYS A 68 17.29 -2.07 1.18
C LYS A 68 17.23 -3.59 1.32
N GLU A 69 16.04 -4.16 1.48
CA GLU A 69 15.86 -5.54 1.93
C GLU A 69 15.13 -6.44 0.93
N GLY A 70 14.43 -5.86 -0.06
CA GLY A 70 13.54 -6.61 -0.93
C GLY A 70 12.27 -7.13 -0.21
N ILE A 71 11.36 -7.77 -0.96
CA ILE A 71 10.20 -8.47 -0.40
C ILE A 71 10.28 -9.95 -0.75
N SER A 72 10.22 -10.84 0.24
CA SER A 72 10.21 -12.28 0.02
C SER A 72 8.82 -12.76 -0.41
N PRO A 73 8.72 -13.92 -1.08
CA PRO A 73 7.43 -14.58 -1.27
C PRO A 73 6.72 -14.84 0.06
N GLU A 74 5.38 -14.86 0.02
CA GLU A 74 4.49 -15.04 1.18
C GLU A 74 4.83 -16.30 1.97
N GLU A 75 5.19 -17.39 1.30
CA GLU A 75 5.57 -18.65 1.95
C GLU A 75 6.79 -18.54 2.89
N TYR A 76 7.63 -17.50 2.77
CA TYR A 76 8.81 -17.29 3.62
C TYR A 76 8.50 -16.52 4.89
N TRP A 77 7.41 -15.74 4.91
CA TRP A 77 6.92 -15.12 6.13
C TRP A 77 5.41 -14.87 6.02
N PRO A 78 4.58 -15.90 6.26
CA PRO A 78 3.15 -15.77 6.00
C PRO A 78 2.46 -14.73 6.88
N TYR A 79 1.55 -13.97 6.29
CA TYR A 79 0.68 -13.06 7.02
C TYR A 79 -0.36 -13.82 7.84
N LYS A 80 -0.40 -13.52 9.14
CA LYS A 80 -1.44 -13.92 10.07
C LYS A 80 -1.72 -12.74 10.98
N ASP A 81 -2.99 -12.32 11.03
CA ASP A 81 -3.44 -11.21 11.88
C ASP A 81 -3.01 -11.44 13.33
N LYS A 82 -2.37 -10.43 13.93
CA LYS A 82 -1.86 -10.43 15.33
C LYS A 82 -0.88 -11.54 15.68
N THR A 83 -0.37 -12.26 14.69
CA THR A 83 0.51 -13.41 14.89
C THR A 83 1.71 -13.31 13.95
N PRO A 84 2.68 -12.43 14.25
CA PRO A 84 3.80 -12.15 13.34
C PRO A 84 4.69 -13.37 13.07
N GLY A 85 4.81 -14.30 14.03
CA GLY A 85 5.65 -15.48 13.87
C GLY A 85 7.13 -15.11 13.62
N LYS A 86 7.84 -15.94 12.85
CA LYS A 86 9.22 -15.70 12.43
C LYS A 86 9.38 -16.05 10.95
N PRO A 87 10.28 -15.36 10.21
CA PRO A 87 10.58 -15.73 8.84
C PRO A 87 11.26 -17.10 8.77
N LYS A 88 11.08 -17.80 7.64
CA LYS A 88 11.91 -18.94 7.26
C LYS A 88 13.38 -18.49 7.08
N PRO A 89 14.37 -19.37 7.32
CA PRO A 89 15.80 -19.01 7.25
C PRO A 89 16.24 -18.31 5.95
N ASP A 90 15.65 -18.66 4.81
CA ASP A 90 16.02 -18.11 3.50
C ASP A 90 15.24 -16.83 3.10
N ALA A 91 14.39 -16.28 3.97
CA ALA A 91 13.54 -15.14 3.64
C ALA A 91 14.34 -13.92 3.13
N ASP A 92 15.46 -13.58 3.77
CA ASP A 92 16.30 -12.44 3.36
C ASP A 92 17.00 -12.68 2.02
N LYS A 93 17.39 -13.92 1.73
CA LYS A 93 17.96 -14.29 0.43
C LYS A 93 16.91 -14.16 -0.67
N LYS A 94 15.71 -14.70 -0.42
CA LYS A 94 14.58 -14.70 -1.37
C LYS A 94 14.02 -13.32 -1.64
N ALA A 95 14.07 -12.43 -0.65
CA ALA A 95 13.64 -11.06 -0.81
C ALA A 95 14.45 -10.29 -1.87
N LYS A 96 15.74 -10.60 -2.02
CA LYS A 96 16.61 -9.98 -3.03
C LYS A 96 16.24 -10.33 -4.47
N GLU A 97 15.36 -11.31 -4.68
CA GLU A 97 14.79 -11.63 -5.99
C GLU A 97 13.72 -10.61 -6.42
N TYR A 98 13.15 -9.85 -5.47
CA TYR A 98 12.12 -8.83 -5.72
C TYR A 98 12.50 -7.44 -5.15
N PRO A 99 13.57 -6.79 -5.66
CA PRO A 99 14.00 -5.48 -5.18
C PRO A 99 13.21 -4.30 -5.80
N ILE A 100 13.30 -3.14 -5.15
CA ILE A 100 13.03 -1.84 -5.79
C ILE A 100 14.27 -1.39 -6.57
N ALA A 101 14.09 -0.71 -7.71
CA ALA A 101 15.14 0.05 -8.37
C ALA A 101 15.18 1.52 -7.94
N LYS A 102 14.01 2.15 -7.83
CA LYS A 102 13.88 3.57 -7.47
C LYS A 102 12.53 3.85 -6.83
N TYR A 103 12.48 4.79 -5.90
CA TYR A 103 11.25 5.38 -5.39
C TYR A 103 11.33 6.91 -5.38
N GLU A 104 10.21 7.57 -5.69
CA GLU A 104 10.13 9.02 -5.84
C GLU A 104 8.83 9.53 -5.21
N ARG A 105 8.90 10.60 -4.42
CA ARG A 105 7.71 11.20 -3.83
C ARG A 105 6.90 11.88 -4.92
N CYS A 106 5.59 11.62 -4.97
CA CYS A 106 4.68 12.20 -5.95
C CYS A 106 3.42 12.73 -5.25
N GLN A 107 3.42 14.02 -4.91
CA GLN A 107 2.30 14.67 -4.24
C GLN A 107 1.51 15.56 -5.20
N GLY A 108 0.21 15.70 -4.93
CA GLY A 108 -0.73 16.45 -5.77
C GLY A 108 -1.37 15.58 -6.86
N ILE A 109 -2.58 15.95 -7.25
CA ILE A 109 -3.43 15.19 -8.16
C ILE A 109 -2.71 14.86 -9.47
N ASP A 110 -2.12 15.85 -10.13
CA ASP A 110 -1.48 15.67 -11.44
C ASP A 110 -0.24 14.78 -11.37
N ASN A 111 0.58 14.91 -10.31
CA ASN A 111 1.75 14.06 -10.14
C ASN A 111 1.36 12.61 -9.85
N ILE A 112 0.29 12.39 -9.09
CA ILE A 112 -0.24 11.04 -8.86
C ILE A 112 -0.78 10.46 -10.16
N LYS A 113 -1.54 11.22 -10.96
CA LYS A 113 -2.00 10.80 -12.29
C LYS A 113 -0.84 10.43 -13.21
N HIS A 114 0.20 11.26 -13.28
CA HIS A 114 1.40 10.97 -14.05
C HIS A 114 2.08 9.67 -13.57
N ALA A 115 2.25 9.50 -12.27
CA ALA A 115 2.86 8.29 -11.71
C ALA A 115 2.03 7.03 -12.03
N ILE A 116 0.69 7.11 -11.94
CA ILE A 116 -0.21 6.02 -12.35
C ILE A 116 -0.08 5.76 -13.86
N HIS A 117 -0.01 6.79 -14.71
CA HIS A 117 0.15 6.62 -16.15
C HIS A 117 1.46 5.87 -16.49
N TYR A 118 2.59 6.26 -15.89
CA TYR A 118 3.89 5.67 -16.19
C TYR A 118 4.12 4.31 -15.53
N ARG A 119 3.69 4.12 -14.28
CA ARG A 119 4.01 2.92 -13.48
C ARG A 119 2.81 2.01 -13.23
N GLY A 120 1.59 2.51 -13.42
CA GLY A 120 0.34 1.79 -13.17
C GLY A 120 -0.17 1.93 -11.74
N CYS A 121 0.66 2.40 -10.81
CA CYS A 121 0.26 2.54 -9.41
C CYS A 121 1.15 3.47 -8.59
N VAL A 122 0.60 3.91 -7.46
CA VAL A 122 1.25 4.73 -6.43
C VAL A 122 0.87 4.20 -5.06
N ILE A 123 1.84 4.02 -4.15
CA ILE A 123 1.51 3.78 -2.74
C ILE A 123 1.25 5.12 -2.06
N ALA A 124 0.22 5.20 -1.22
CA ALA A 124 -0.12 6.42 -0.50
C ALA A 124 -0.58 6.14 0.93
N GLY A 125 -0.32 7.12 1.80
CA GLY A 125 -0.89 7.25 3.13
C GLY A 125 -2.00 8.30 3.11
N ILE A 126 -3.13 8.00 3.75
CA ILE A 126 -4.33 8.82 3.75
C ILE A 126 -4.97 8.85 5.14
N THR A 127 -5.56 9.99 5.51
CA THR A 127 -6.45 10.07 6.67
C THR A 127 -7.81 9.45 6.34
N VAL A 128 -8.25 8.45 7.09
CA VAL A 128 -9.59 7.85 6.91
C VAL A 128 -10.65 8.63 7.69
N HIS A 129 -11.85 8.71 7.11
CA HIS A 129 -13.05 9.33 7.70
C HIS A 129 -14.25 8.39 7.56
N ASP A 130 -15.41 8.76 8.12
CA ASP A 130 -16.58 7.86 8.21
C ASP A 130 -17.07 7.26 6.89
N GLY A 131 -16.86 7.94 5.76
CA GLY A 131 -17.27 7.45 4.45
C GLY A 131 -16.59 6.15 4.05
N TRP A 132 -15.40 5.88 4.60
CA TRP A 132 -14.64 4.66 4.33
C TRP A 132 -15.33 3.42 4.89
N TYR A 133 -16.08 3.54 5.99
CA TYR A 133 -16.76 2.40 6.61
C TYR A 133 -18.07 2.02 5.90
N ASP A 134 -18.59 2.88 5.02
CA ASP A 134 -19.81 2.59 4.26
C ASP A 134 -19.59 1.52 3.18
N GLY A 135 -18.33 1.20 2.85
CA GLY A 135 -17.97 0.14 1.90
C GLY A 135 -18.55 0.33 0.49
N LYS A 136 -18.70 1.58 0.05
CA LYS A 136 -19.28 1.93 -1.25
C LYS A 136 -18.25 1.88 -2.37
N GLU A 137 -18.72 1.73 -3.61
CA GLU A 137 -17.85 1.81 -4.80
C GLU A 137 -17.14 3.17 -4.89
N ILE A 138 -17.84 4.28 -4.64
CA ILE A 138 -17.22 5.59 -4.42
C ILE A 138 -17.39 5.94 -2.95
N ILE A 139 -16.29 6.25 -2.28
CA ILE A 139 -16.27 6.63 -0.87
C ILE A 139 -17.01 7.97 -0.72
N PRO A 140 -18.09 8.04 0.08
CA PRO A 140 -18.79 9.29 0.32
C PRO A 140 -17.90 10.25 1.11
N TYR A 141 -17.47 11.34 0.51
CA TYR A 141 -16.62 12.31 1.20
C TYR A 141 -17.41 13.04 2.30
N LYS A 142 -16.94 12.94 3.55
CA LYS A 142 -17.59 13.51 4.76
C LYS A 142 -16.58 14.42 5.49
N PRO A 143 -16.32 15.65 5.00
CA PRO A 143 -15.27 16.54 5.52
C PRO A 143 -15.52 17.05 6.94
N GLU A 144 -16.78 17.11 7.37
CA GLU A 144 -17.19 17.57 8.70
C GLU A 144 -16.94 16.56 9.82
N ASN A 145 -16.52 15.32 9.50
CA ASN A 145 -16.41 14.23 10.47
C ASN A 145 -15.00 14.06 11.04
N THR A 146 -14.93 13.39 12.19
CA THR A 146 -13.69 13.15 12.93
C THR A 146 -12.74 12.23 12.13
N PRO A 147 -11.46 12.62 11.97
CA PRO A 147 -10.42 11.71 11.48
C PRO A 147 -10.32 10.44 12.33
N HIS A 148 -10.30 9.26 11.68
CA HIS A 148 -10.20 7.96 12.36
C HIS A 148 -8.78 7.39 12.42
N GLY A 149 -7.80 8.09 11.84
CA GLY A 149 -6.40 7.69 11.82
C GLY A 149 -5.81 7.66 10.42
N GLY A 150 -4.54 7.27 10.34
CA GLY A 150 -3.85 7.07 9.07
C GLY A 150 -4.06 5.66 8.52
N HIS A 151 -4.17 5.54 7.21
CA HIS A 151 -4.30 4.28 6.48
C HIS A 151 -3.42 4.29 5.24
N ALA A 152 -2.95 3.13 4.79
CA ALA A 152 -2.14 3.00 3.60
C ALA A 152 -2.89 2.23 2.52
N ILE A 153 -2.87 2.77 1.30
CA ILE A 153 -3.56 2.21 0.13
C ILE A 153 -2.66 2.29 -1.11
N ALA A 154 -3.08 1.63 -2.18
CA ALA A 154 -2.47 1.81 -3.50
C ALA A 154 -3.46 2.48 -4.45
N PHE A 155 -3.09 3.60 -5.06
CA PHE A 155 -3.76 4.12 -6.24
C PHE A 155 -3.39 3.25 -7.44
N VAL A 156 -4.38 2.83 -8.23
CA VAL A 156 -4.21 1.89 -9.35
C VAL A 156 -4.84 2.38 -10.66
N GLY A 157 -5.47 3.55 -10.63
CA GLY A 157 -6.15 4.13 -11.78
C GLY A 157 -6.76 5.48 -11.44
N TYR A 158 -7.23 6.19 -12.46
CA TYR A 158 -8.00 7.41 -12.32
C TYR A 158 -9.07 7.50 -13.40
N ASP A 159 -10.10 8.29 -13.15
CA ASP A 159 -11.22 8.55 -14.05
C ASP A 159 -11.54 10.05 -13.96
N ASP A 160 -11.20 10.79 -15.01
CA ASP A 160 -11.38 12.24 -15.05
C ASP A 160 -12.83 12.67 -15.26
N ASP A 161 -13.66 11.83 -15.90
CA ASP A 161 -15.09 12.11 -16.07
C ASP A 161 -15.83 12.00 -14.74
N ARG A 162 -15.40 11.08 -13.87
CA ARG A 162 -15.93 10.89 -12.51
C ARG A 162 -15.17 11.67 -11.45
N GLU A 163 -14.06 12.30 -11.80
CA GLU A 163 -13.12 12.97 -10.88
C GLU A 163 -12.68 12.09 -9.69
N ILE A 164 -12.30 10.84 -9.95
CA ILE A 164 -11.87 9.87 -8.91
C ILE A 164 -10.51 9.26 -9.20
N PHE A 165 -9.81 8.87 -8.15
CA PHE A 165 -8.80 7.82 -8.20
C PHE A 165 -9.40 6.48 -7.80
N TRP A 166 -9.03 5.42 -8.54
CA TRP A 166 -9.27 4.05 -8.11
C TRP A 166 -8.19 3.61 -7.14
N ILE A 167 -8.61 3.09 -5.99
CA ILE A 167 -7.73 2.54 -4.97
C ILE A 167 -7.92 1.04 -4.81
N LYS A 168 -6.84 0.35 -4.50
CA LYS A 168 -6.83 -0.99 -3.93
C LYS A 168 -6.66 -0.87 -2.42
N ASN A 169 -7.57 -1.48 -1.66
CA ASN A 169 -7.56 -1.49 -0.20
C ASN A 169 -7.15 -2.87 0.34
N SER A 170 -7.01 -2.96 1.67
CA SER A 170 -6.60 -4.15 2.42
C SER A 170 -7.60 -4.57 3.50
N TRP A 171 -8.88 -4.28 3.31
CA TRP A 171 -9.98 -4.66 4.21
C TRP A 171 -10.85 -5.79 3.66
N GLY A 172 -10.23 -6.67 2.87
CA GLY A 172 -10.92 -7.79 2.25
C GLY A 172 -11.74 -7.41 1.02
N LYS A 173 -12.20 -8.44 0.30
CA LYS A 173 -12.93 -8.31 -0.96
C LYS A 173 -14.35 -7.78 -0.79
N ASP A 174 -14.95 -7.95 0.39
CA ASP A 174 -16.34 -7.56 0.64
C ASP A 174 -16.47 -6.04 0.89
N TRP A 175 -15.34 -5.35 1.05
CA TRP A 175 -15.29 -3.90 1.16
C TRP A 175 -15.27 -3.24 -0.22
N GLY A 176 -16.11 -2.22 -0.43
CA GLY A 176 -16.17 -1.49 -1.69
C GLY A 176 -16.67 -2.35 -2.84
N ARG A 177 -15.97 -2.29 -3.97
CA ARG A 177 -16.14 -3.14 -5.14
C ARG A 177 -14.98 -4.12 -5.21
N ASP A 178 -15.18 -5.32 -4.68
CA ASP A 178 -14.16 -6.39 -4.66
C ASP A 178 -12.82 -5.97 -4.00
N GLY A 179 -12.87 -5.10 -2.98
CA GLY A 179 -11.69 -4.53 -2.30
C GLY A 179 -11.12 -3.27 -2.94
N PHE A 180 -11.79 -2.73 -3.95
CA PHE A 180 -11.45 -1.46 -4.60
C PHE A 180 -12.53 -0.41 -4.35
N ALA A 181 -12.14 0.86 -4.42
CA ALA A 181 -13.10 1.96 -4.39
C ALA A 181 -12.55 3.18 -5.14
N GLY A 182 -13.44 4.09 -5.52
CA GLY A 182 -13.15 5.43 -5.98
C GLY A 182 -13.06 6.39 -4.81
N ILE A 183 -11.98 7.16 -4.75
CA ILE A 183 -11.86 8.36 -3.91
C ILE A 183 -11.88 9.59 -4.81
N THR A 184 -12.73 10.56 -4.51
CA THR A 184 -12.81 11.79 -5.31
C THR A 184 -11.52 12.60 -5.22
N TYR A 185 -11.17 13.35 -6.27
CA TYR A 185 -10.00 14.25 -6.25
C TYR A 185 -10.10 15.27 -5.11
N LYS A 186 -11.31 15.74 -4.79
CA LYS A 186 -11.55 16.64 -3.66
C LYS A 186 -11.20 16.02 -2.31
N ASP A 187 -11.60 14.77 -2.10
CA ASP A 187 -11.27 14.02 -0.89
C ASP A 187 -9.76 13.73 -0.81
N ALA A 188 -9.19 13.21 -1.90
CA ALA A 188 -7.77 12.93 -2.04
C ALA A 188 -6.88 14.16 -1.77
N LEU A 189 -7.27 15.34 -2.28
CA LEU A 189 -6.53 16.59 -2.09
C LEU A 189 -6.41 16.98 -0.61
N VAL A 190 -7.40 16.65 0.20
CA VAL A 190 -7.44 16.99 1.63
C VAL A 190 -6.76 15.92 2.48
N ASN A 191 -6.98 14.65 2.14
CA ASN A 191 -6.66 13.54 3.05
C ASN A 191 -5.35 12.81 2.72
N ILE A 192 -4.78 12.93 1.52
CA ILE A 192 -3.47 12.32 1.23
C ILE A 192 -2.38 12.99 2.07
N GLN A 193 -1.67 12.18 2.86
CA GLN A 193 -0.57 12.61 3.70
C GLN A 193 0.79 12.41 3.03
N ASP A 194 0.95 11.27 2.33
CA ASP A 194 2.19 10.89 1.69
C ASP A 194 1.91 10.00 0.47
N ALA A 195 2.70 10.12 -0.59
CA ALA A 195 2.50 9.33 -1.81
C ALA A 195 3.82 9.14 -2.56
N TRP A 196 4.07 7.92 -3.00
CA TRP A 196 5.33 7.52 -3.62
C TRP A 196 5.11 6.66 -4.86
N MET A 197 5.75 7.08 -5.95
CA MET A 197 5.93 6.29 -7.15
C MET A 197 7.10 5.33 -6.94
N VAL A 198 6.93 4.10 -7.39
CA VAL A 198 7.94 3.04 -7.26
C VAL A 198 8.26 2.44 -8.63
N SER A 199 9.53 2.10 -8.85
CA SER A 199 10.03 1.40 -10.03
C SER A 199 10.82 0.16 -9.60
N ILE A 200 10.60 -0.96 -10.30
CA ILE A 200 11.40 -2.18 -10.18
C ILE A 200 12.49 -2.22 -11.26
N PRO A 201 13.56 -3.02 -11.11
CA PRO A 201 14.57 -3.17 -12.17
C PRO A 201 13.97 -3.75 -13.45
N ASP A 202 14.59 -3.42 -14.58
CA ASP A 202 14.27 -3.97 -15.91
C ASP A 202 14.49 -5.49 -16.00
#